data_AF-A0A067LR64-F1
#
_entry.id   AF-A0A067LR64-F1
#
_cell.length_a   1.000
_cell.length_b   1.000
_cell.length_c   1.000
_cell.angle_alpha   90.00
_cell.angle_beta   90.00
_cell.angle_gamma   90.00
#
_symmetry.space_group_name_H-M   'P 1'
#
loop_
_entity.id
_entity.type
_entity.pdbx_description
1 polymer ?
#
loop_
_entity_poly.entity_id
_entity_poly.type
_entity_poly.pdbx_seq_one_letter_code
_entity_poly.pdbx_strand_id
1 'polypeptide(L)' 'RFRFLIPKMHLYAHKEDCQFRFSFNYTDGCGRTDGEAPERGWAELNEHSASTREMNGGHRHEVLDDKVSDINFRKTIDM' A
#
# COMPACT_ATOMS: atom_id res chain seq x y z
N ARG A 1 -17.72 10.37 -12.86
CA ARG A 1 -18.33 9.22 -12.14
C ARG A 1 -17.20 8.45 -11.47
N PHE A 2 -17.26 8.22 -10.16
CA PHE A 2 -16.27 7.39 -9.45
C PHE A 2 -16.62 5.90 -9.56
N ARG A 3 -15.61 5.04 -9.69
CA ARG A 3 -15.73 3.57 -9.58
C ARG A 3 -14.97 3.14 -8.32
N PHE A 4 -15.61 2.32 -7.49
CA PHE A 4 -14.97 1.73 -6.32
C PHE A 4 -14.54 0.31 -6.67
N LEU A 5 -13.33 -0.07 -6.26
CA LEU A 5 -12.73 -1.38 -6.49
C LEU A 5 -12.13 -1.88 -5.17
N ILE A 6 -11.90 -3.20 -5.08
CA ILE A 6 -11.36 -3.83 -3.87
C ILE A 6 -9.98 -4.42 -4.20
N PRO A 7 -8.90 -4.05 -3.47
CA PRO A 7 -7.57 -4.62 -3.65
C PRO A 7 -7.61 -6.14 -3.69
N LYS A 8 -6.77 -6.76 -4.53
CA LYS A 8 -6.93 -8.17 -4.88
C LYS A 8 -6.83 -9.11 -3.68
N MET A 9 -5.96 -8.82 -2.71
CA MET A 9 -5.84 -9.64 -1.50
C MET A 9 -7.14 -9.59 -0.70
N HIS A 10 -7.67 -8.38 -0.51
CA HIS A 10 -8.93 -8.16 0.21
C HIS A 10 -10.11 -8.77 -0.53
N LEU A 11 -10.11 -8.73 -1.87
CA LEU A 11 -11.20 -9.19 -2.70
C LEU A 11 -11.55 -10.65 -2.40
N TYR A 12 -10.58 -11.52 -2.15
CA TYR A 12 -10.81 -12.94 -1.81
C TYR A 12 -11.66 -13.15 -0.55
N ALA A 13 -11.67 -12.21 0.38
CA ALA A 13 -12.48 -12.29 1.60
C ALA A 13 -13.95 -11.89 1.37
N HIS A 14 -14.31 -11.41 0.17
CA HIS A 14 -15.68 -11.06 -0.17
C HIS A 14 -16.44 -12.20 -0.87
N LYS A 15 -17.78 -12.12 -0.82
CA LYS A 15 -18.68 -13.02 -1.53
C LYS A 15 -18.41 -13.05 -3.04
N GLU A 16 -18.83 -14.14 -3.70
CA GLU A 16 -18.58 -14.40 -5.12
C GLU A 16 -18.96 -13.23 -6.06
N ASP A 17 -20.12 -12.61 -5.85
CA ASP A 17 -20.58 -11.46 -6.66
C ASP A 17 -19.57 -10.28 -6.65
N CYS A 18 -18.83 -10.10 -5.56
CA CYS A 18 -17.81 -9.05 -5.47
C CYS A 18 -16.59 -9.33 -6.35
N GLN A 19 -16.23 -10.61 -6.53
CA GLN A 19 -15.05 -11.06 -7.28
C GLN A 19 -15.03 -10.54 -8.72
N PHE A 20 -16.21 -10.26 -9.27
CA PHE A 20 -16.36 -9.72 -10.62
C PHE A 20 -16.64 -8.22 -10.60
N ARG A 21 -17.58 -7.78 -9.75
CA ARG A 21 -18.08 -6.39 -9.74
C ARG A 21 -17.06 -5.35 -9.29
N PHE A 22 -16.13 -5.72 -8.41
CA PHE A 22 -15.16 -4.79 -7.82
C PHE A 22 -13.71 -5.14 -8.18
N SER A 23 -13.52 -6.05 -9.13
CA SER A 23 -12.20 -6.46 -9.57
C SER A 23 -11.61 -5.48 -10.57
N PHE A 24 -10.33 -5.18 -10.36
CA PHE A 24 -9.50 -4.44 -11.30
C PHE A 24 -9.42 -5.12 -12.67
N ASN A 25 -9.49 -6.46 -12.72
CA ASN A 25 -9.36 -7.21 -13.97
C ASN A 25 -10.59 -7.06 -14.88
N TYR A 26 -11.75 -6.71 -14.32
CA TYR A 26 -13.01 -6.56 -15.07
C TYR A 26 -13.48 -5.10 -15.14
N THR A 27 -12.59 -4.15 -14.84
CA THR A 27 -12.91 -2.72 -14.84
C THR A 27 -12.10 -1.97 -15.88
N ASP A 28 -12.80 -1.45 -16.90
CA ASP A 28 -12.17 -0.64 -17.94
C ASP A 28 -11.46 0.59 -17.40
N GLY A 29 -10.28 0.86 -17.96
CA GLY A 29 -9.42 1.98 -17.58
C GLY A 29 -8.51 1.70 -16.38
N CYS A 30 -8.55 0.51 -15.80
CA CYS A 30 -7.59 0.11 -14.78
C CYS A 30 -6.30 -0.42 -15.42
N GLY A 31 -5.15 0.02 -14.90
CA GLY A 31 -3.87 -0.61 -15.23
C GLY A 31 -3.76 -2.01 -14.65
N ARG A 32 -2.73 -2.76 -15.05
CA ARG A 32 -2.42 -4.07 -14.47
C ARG A 32 -1.80 -3.88 -13.08
N THR A 33 -2.67 -3.86 -12.06
CA THR A 33 -2.28 -3.71 -10.66
C THR A 33 -3.05 -4.68 -9.77
N ASP A 34 -2.55 -4.89 -8.56
CA ASP A 34 -3.21 -5.60 -7.47
C ASP A 34 -3.92 -4.65 -6.49
N GLY A 35 -3.61 -3.35 -6.53
CA GLY A 35 -4.12 -2.38 -5.58
C GLY A 35 -3.44 -2.41 -4.21
N GLU A 36 -2.39 -3.22 -4.01
CA GLU A 36 -1.76 -3.51 -2.71
C GLU A 36 -0.52 -2.63 -2.43
N ALA A 37 -0.37 -1.51 -3.16
CA ALA A 37 0.78 -0.63 -2.99
C ALA A 37 0.83 0.04 -1.59
N PRO A 38 -0.29 0.51 -1.02
CA PRO A 38 -0.32 1.00 0.36
C PRO A 38 0.13 -0.05 1.38
N GLU A 39 -0.38 -1.28 1.27
CA GLU A 39 -0.14 -2.39 2.19
C GLU A 39 1.33 -2.82 2.17
N ARG A 40 1.96 -2.86 0.99
CA ARG A 40 3.42 -3.10 0.88
C ARG A 40 4.24 -2.02 1.58
N GLY A 41 3.82 -0.75 1.44
CA GLY A 41 4.45 0.35 2.16
C GLY A 41 4.30 0.22 3.68
N TRP A 42 3.13 -0.19 4.17
CA TRP A 42 2.91 -0.43 5.59
C TRP A 42 3.73 -1.61 6.12
N ALA A 43 3.81 -2.71 5.37
CA ALA A 43 4.62 -3.86 5.74
C ALA A 43 6.08 -3.45 5.98
N GLU A 44 6.63 -2.61 5.10
CA GLU A 44 7.99 -2.12 5.24
C GLU A 44 8.17 -1.13 6.40
N LEU A 45 7.20 -0.23 6.62
CA LEU A 45 7.24 0.69 7.75
C LEU A 45 7.10 -0.01 9.10
N ASN A 46 6.37 -1.13 9.15
CA ASN A 46 6.18 -1.91 10.37
C ASN A 46 7.50 -2.46 10.92
N GLU A 47 8.51 -2.71 10.08
CA GLU A 47 9.84 -3.13 10.51
C GLU A 47 10.53 -2.09 11.41
N HIS A 48 10.17 -0.80 11.25
CA HIS A 48 10.72 0.33 12.01
C HIS A 48 9.82 0.74 13.19
N SER A 49 8.71 0.04 13.41
CA SER A 49 7.75 0.38 14.47
C SER A 49 8.36 0.26 15.86
N ALA A 50 9.17 -0.78 16.11
CA ALA A 50 9.79 -1.02 17.40
C ALA A 50 10.92 -0.03 17.69
N SER A 51 11.78 0.26 16.71
CA SER A 51 12.91 1.19 16.87
C SER A 51 12.46 2.64 17.05
N THR A 52 11.34 3.02 16.43
CA THR A 52 10.80 4.39 16.52
C THR A 52 9.87 4.62 17.70
N ARG A 53 9.53 3.59 18.48
CA ARG A 53 8.51 3.68 19.55
C ARG A 53 8.91 4.59 20.71
N GLU A 54 10.16 4.54 21.12
CA GLU A 54 10.67 5.29 22.28
C GLU A 54 11.27 6.65 21.89
N MET A 55 11.26 6.99 20.59
CA MET A 55 11.73 8.28 20.11
C MET A 55 10.77 9.40 20.52
N ASN A 56 11.30 10.60 20.77
CA ASN A 56 10.44 11.77 20.93
C ASN A 56 9.65 12.04 19.62
N GLY A 57 8.54 12.76 19.72
CA GLY A 57 7.62 12.95 18.58
C GLY A 57 8.26 13.57 17.33
N GLY A 58 9.18 14.53 17.51
CA GLY A 58 9.88 15.16 16.40
C GLY A 58 10.84 14.20 15.72
N HIS A 59 11.71 13.55 16.51
CA HIS A 59 12.69 12.60 16.01
C HIS A 59 12.02 11.38 15.35
N ARG A 60 10.91 10.90 15.93
CA ARG A 60 10.09 9.84 15.32
C ARG A 60 9.59 10.24 13.94
N HIS A 61 9.13 11.48 13.77
CA HIS A 61 8.63 11.98 12.50
C HIS A 61 9.75 12.06 11.45
N GLU A 62 10.91 12.60 11.82
CA GLU A 62 12.07 12.69 10.92
C GLU A 62 12.56 11.32 10.46
N VAL A 63 12.67 10.36 11.37
CA VAL A 63 13.12 8.99 11.03
C VAL A 63 12.13 8.27 10.11
N LEU A 64 10.82 8.43 10.35
CA LEU A 64 9.81 7.83 9.48
C LEU A 64 9.79 8.49 8.09
N ASP A 65 9.98 9.80 8.01
CA ASP A 65 10.02 10.54 6.74
C ASP A 65 11.25 10.15 5.89
N ASP A 66 12.41 10.02 6.53
CA ASP A 66 13.63 9.51 5.88
C ASP A 66 13.41 8.09 5.34
N LYS A 67 12.76 7.22 6.13
CA LYS A 67 12.47 5.86 5.68
C LYS A 67 11.49 5.83 4.51
N VAL A 68 10.43 6.64 4.53
CA VAL A 68 9.49 6.76 3.40
C VAL A 68 10.20 7.29 2.15
N SER A 69 11.11 8.24 2.31
CA SER A 69 11.93 8.78 1.21
C SER A 69 12.82 7.72 0.58
N ASP A 70 13.50 6.90 1.39
CA ASP A 70 14.28 5.74 0.93
C ASP A 70 13.40 4.71 0.17
N ILE A 71 12.19 4.41 0.68
CA ILE A 71 11.22 3.53 0.00
C ILE A 71 10.86 4.07 -1.39
N ASN A 72 10.59 5.37 -1.50
CA ASN A 72 10.25 6.00 -2.77
C ASN A 72 11.45 6.05 -3.73
N PHE A 73 12.64 6.29 -3.20
CA PHE A 73 13.87 6.30 -3.99
C PHE A 73 14.16 4.92 -4.59
N ARG A 74 14.09 3.84 -3.78
CA ARG A 74 14.28 2.47 -4.28
C ARG A 74 13.31 2.11 -5.40
N LYS A 75 12.04 2.51 -5.30
CA LYS A 75 11.06 2.31 -6.39
C LYS A 75 11.41 3.04 -7.68
N THR A 76 12.24 4.08 -7.62
CA THR A 76 12.66 4.87 -8.80
C THR A 76 13.89 4.27 -9.47
N ILE A 77 14.81 3.68 -8.71
CA ILE A 77 16.09 3.16 -9.22
C ILE A 77 16.09 1.66 -9.51
N ASP A 78 15.18 0.90 -8.91
CA ASP A 78 15.18 -0.57 -8.93
C ASP A 78 13.91 -1.13 -9.61
N MET A 79 13.48 -0.50 -10.72
CA MET A 79 12.32 -0.97 -11.49
C MET A 79 12.58 -2.29 -12.22
#